data_AF-A0A4U9HH00-F1
#
_entry.id   AF-A0A4U9HH00-F1
#
_cell.length_a   1.000
_cell.length_b   1.000
_cell.length_c   1.000
_cell.angle_alpha   90.00
_cell.angle_beta   90.00
_cell.angle_gamma   90.00
#
_symmetry.space_group_name_H-M   'P 1'
#
loop_
_entity.id
_entity.type
_entity.pdbx_description
1 polymer ?
#
loop_
_entity_poly.entity_id
_entity_poly.type
_entity_poly.pdbx_seq_one_letter_code
_entity_poly.pdbx_strand_id
1 'polypeptide(L)'
;MLSITWEEKGQERPSEVTFELTEQGDNVLLTVTHRRLADRSQMLSVAGGWHTHLDILVDRLNNQPPRPFWATLTQAEEAYRARL
;
A
#
# COMPACT_ATOMS: atom_id res chain seq x y z
N MET A 1 -9.90 -9.10 10.22
CA MET A 1 -9.31 -9.21 8.88
C MET A 1 -10.35 -8.77 7.86
N LEU A 2 -9.98 -7.85 6.96
CA LEU A 2 -10.80 -7.41 5.83
C LEU A 2 -10.06 -7.72 4.54
N SER A 3 -10.73 -8.31 3.56
CA SER A 3 -10.15 -8.57 2.23
C SER A 3 -11.06 -8.00 1.16
N ILE A 4 -10.46 -7.39 0.14
CA ILE A 4 -11.16 -6.87 -1.04
C ILE A 4 -10.45 -7.34 -2.31
N THR A 5 -11.24 -7.60 -3.35
CA THR A 5 -10.72 -7.84 -4.70
C THR A 5 -10.28 -6.52 -5.31
N TRP A 6 -9.21 -6.57 -6.08
CA TRP A 6 -8.61 -5.42 -6.74
C TRP A 6 -8.60 -5.69 -8.25
N GLU A 7 -9.48 -5.01 -8.96
CA GLU A 7 -9.62 -5.16 -10.40
C GLU A 7 -8.70 -4.17 -11.12
N GLU A 8 -7.75 -4.70 -11.89
CA GLU A 8 -6.92 -3.90 -12.78
C GLU A 8 -7.25 -4.20 -14.25
N LYS A 9 -7.30 -3.13 -15.04
CA LYS A 9 -7.63 -3.21 -16.46
C LYS A 9 -6.61 -4.08 -17.20
N GLY A 10 -7.09 -5.08 -17.94
CA GLY A 10 -6.23 -5.99 -18.71
C GLY A 10 -5.77 -7.23 -17.96
N GLN A 11 -6.23 -7.45 -16.73
CA GLN A 11 -6.00 -8.69 -15.98
C GLN A 11 -7.12 -9.71 -16.25
N GLU A 12 -6.77 -10.97 -16.45
CA GLU A 12 -7.76 -12.07 -16.54
C GLU A 12 -8.40 -12.42 -15.18
N ARG A 13 -7.68 -12.15 -14.08
CA ARG A 13 -8.15 -12.42 -12.71
C ARG A 13 -7.82 -11.23 -11.81
N PRO A 14 -8.72 -10.84 -10.90
CA PRO A 14 -8.44 -9.77 -9.96
C PRO A 14 -7.35 -10.18 -8.97
N SER A 15 -6.49 -9.23 -8.60
CA SER A 15 -5.63 -9.37 -7.43
C SER A 15 -6.48 -9.19 -6.16
N GLU A 16 -5.90 -9.41 -4.98
CA GLU A 16 -6.60 -9.23 -3.71
C GLU A 16 -5.71 -8.55 -2.69
N VAL A 17 -6.29 -7.64 -1.92
CA VAL A 17 -5.62 -6.98 -0.80
C VAL A 17 -6.32 -7.32 0.50
N THR A 18 -5.52 -7.67 1.50
CA THR A 18 -5.97 -8.00 2.85
C THR A 18 -5.40 -7.00 3.84
N PHE A 19 -6.26 -6.54 4.75
CA PHE A 19 -5.93 -5.67 5.88
C PHE A 19 -6.14 -6.45 7.18
N GLU A 20 -5.07 -6.54 7.96
CA GLU A 20 -5.05 -7.21 9.25
C GLU A 20 -4.65 -6.20 10.32
N LEU A 21 -5.48 -6.09 11.37
CA LEU A 21 -5.22 -5.25 12.52
C LEU A 21 -4.91 -6.17 13.70
N THR A 22 -3.80 -5.92 14.39
CA THR A 22 -3.40 -6.63 15.60
C THR A 22 -3.10 -5.62 16.69
N GLU A 23 -3.74 -5.75 17.84
CA GLU A 23 -3.47 -4.90 18.99
C GLU A 23 -2.02 -5.07 19.47
N GLN A 24 -1.35 -3.97 19.77
CA GLN A 24 0.01 -3.91 20.29
C GLN A 24 0.10 -2.88 21.41
N GLY A 25 -0.39 -3.25 22.59
CA GLY A 25 -0.52 -2.34 23.73
C GLY A 25 -1.45 -1.18 23.37
N ASP A 26 -0.94 0.04 23.49
CA ASP A 26 -1.68 1.25 23.13
C ASP A 26 -1.70 1.56 21.61
N ASN A 27 -1.05 0.71 20.80
CA ASN A 27 -0.97 0.85 19.35
C ASN A 27 -1.67 -0.31 18.62
N VAL A 28 -1.82 -0.17 17.30
CA VAL A 28 -2.33 -1.22 16.42
C VAL A 28 -1.34 -1.43 15.28
N LEU A 29 -0.92 -2.68 15.07
CA LEU A 29 -0.18 -3.07 13.87
C LEU A 29 -1.18 -3.31 12.74
N LEU A 30 -1.11 -2.48 11.70
CA LEU A 30 -1.79 -2.71 10.44
C LEU A 30 -0.84 -3.43 9.47
N THR A 31 -1.20 -4.65 9.08
CA THR A 31 -0.52 -5.40 8.01
C THR A 31 -1.38 -5.35 6.75
N VAL A 32 -0.79 -4.89 5.63
CA VAL A 32 -1.42 -4.86 4.31
C VAL A 32 -0.71 -5.86 3.40
N THR A 33 -1.44 -6.86 2.92
CA THR A 33 -0.92 -7.89 2.02
C THR A 33 -1.65 -7.82 0.69
N HIS A 34 -0.98 -7.39 -0.38
CA HIS A 34 -1.49 -7.45 -1.75
C HIS A 34 -0.89 -8.65 -2.48
N ARG A 35 -1.73 -9.59 -2.95
CA ARG A 35 -1.32 -10.85 -3.58
C ARG A 35 -2.04 -11.08 -4.90
N ARG A 36 -1.56 -12.09 -5.66
CA ARG A 36 -2.01 -12.41 -7.03
C ARG A 36 -1.76 -11.26 -8.01
N LEU A 37 -0.65 -10.55 -7.85
CA LEU A 37 -0.17 -9.56 -8.81
C LEU A 37 0.39 -10.30 -10.04
N ALA A 38 0.10 -9.83 -11.24
CA ALA A 38 0.48 -10.56 -12.46
C ALA A 38 1.96 -10.42 -12.79
N ASP A 39 2.56 -9.25 -12.55
CA ASP A 39 3.94 -8.98 -12.94
C ASP A 39 4.65 -7.98 -12.01
N ARG A 40 5.96 -7.81 -12.23
CA ARG A 40 6.81 -6.89 -11.46
C ARG A 40 6.42 -5.42 -11.64
N SER A 41 5.88 -5.04 -12.80
CA SER A 41 5.46 -3.66 -13.07
C SER A 41 4.25 -3.31 -12.20
N GLN A 42 3.28 -4.22 -12.10
CA GLN A 42 2.16 -4.09 -11.17
C GLN A 42 2.65 -4.08 -9.72
N MET A 43 3.58 -4.98 -9.35
CA MET A 43 4.15 -5.00 -8.01
C MET A 43 4.77 -3.66 -7.63
N LEU A 44 5.52 -3.03 -8.55
CA LEU A 44 6.10 -1.71 -8.32
C LEU A 44 5.03 -0.63 -8.14
N SER A 45 4.02 -0.61 -9.02
CA SER A 45 2.89 0.34 -8.97
C SER A 45 2.12 0.25 -7.65
N VAL A 46 1.69 -0.96 -7.27
CA VAL A 46 0.90 -1.13 -6.04
C VAL A 46 1.73 -0.92 -4.78
N ALA A 47 3.03 -1.26 -4.80
CA ALA A 47 3.92 -1.01 -3.67
C ALA A 47 4.09 0.49 -3.41
N GLY A 48 4.37 1.28 -4.45
CA GLY A 48 4.46 2.74 -4.35
C GLY A 48 3.14 3.37 -3.87
N GLY A 49 2.02 2.93 -4.45
CA GLY A 49 0.69 3.38 -4.06
C GLY A 49 0.36 3.08 -2.59
N TRP A 50 0.52 1.83 -2.15
CA TRP A 50 0.25 1.44 -0.76
C TRP A 50 1.13 2.18 0.23
N HIS A 51 2.43 2.31 -0.04
CA HIS A 51 3.35 3.03 0.82
C HIS A 51 2.90 4.48 1.02
N THR A 52 2.54 5.15 -0.07
CA THR A 52 2.06 6.54 -0.04
C THR A 52 0.79 6.70 0.78
N HIS A 53 -0.19 5.80 0.58
CA HIS A 53 -1.44 5.83 1.34
C HIS A 53 -1.23 5.54 2.83
N LEU A 54 -0.34 4.61 3.17
CA LEU A 54 -0.02 4.28 4.56
C LEU A 54 0.71 5.42 5.28
N ASP A 55 1.62 6.12 4.60
CA ASP A 55 2.26 7.34 5.14
C ASP A 55 1.23 8.42 5.47
N ILE A 56 0.30 8.68 4.53
CA ILE A 56 -0.78 9.65 4.74
C ILE A 56 -1.71 9.19 5.88
N LEU A 57 -1.99 7.90 5.99
CA LEU A 57 -2.79 7.36 7.10
C LEU A 57 -2.10 7.62 8.44
N VAL A 58 -0.79 7.39 8.54
CA VAL A 58 -0.01 7.69 9.75
C VAL A 58 -0.06 9.18 10.09
N ASP A 59 0.10 10.08 9.11
CA ASP A 59 0.00 11.52 9.34
C ASP A 59 -1.38 11.89 9.91
N ARG A 60 -2.45 11.35 9.31
CA ARG A 60 -3.85 11.59 9.75
C ARG A 60 -4.10 11.08 11.17
N LEU A 61 -3.66 9.87 11.49
CA LEU A 61 -3.84 9.27 12.82
C LEU A 61 -3.07 10.05 13.91
N ASN A 62 -1.96 10.68 13.55
CA ASN A 62 -1.16 11.51 14.44
C ASN A 62 -1.55 13.01 14.42
N ASN A 63 -2.68 13.36 13.81
CA ASN A 63 -3.16 14.74 13.64
C ASN A 63 -2.11 15.68 13.00
N GLN A 64 -1.27 15.15 12.11
CA GLN A 64 -0.30 15.93 11.34
C GLN A 64 -0.87 16.32 9.97
N PRO A 65 -0.43 17.43 9.37
CA PRO A 65 -0.70 17.73 7.97
C PRO A 65 -0.18 16.60 7.07
N PRO A 66 -1.00 16.03 6.17
CA PRO A 66 -0.55 14.96 5.29
C PRO A 66 0.61 15.38 4.37
N ARG A 67 1.58 14.49 4.19
CA ARG A 67 2.64 14.65 3.19
C ARG A 67 2.06 14.81 1.77
N PRO A 68 2.75 15.53 0.85
CA PRO A 68 2.29 15.70 -0.53
C PRO A 68 2.29 14.37 -1.28
N PHE A 69 1.11 13.93 -1.72
CA PHE A 69 0.90 12.62 -2.35
C PHE A 69 1.90 12.30 -3.47
N TRP A 70 2.03 13.18 -4.47
CA TRP A 70 2.87 12.91 -5.65
C TRP A 70 4.35 12.81 -5.32
N ALA A 71 4.85 13.68 -4.42
CA ALA A 71 6.25 13.64 -4.02
C ALA A 71 6.57 12.35 -3.26
N THR A 72 5.70 11.93 -2.34
CA THR A 72 5.84 10.68 -1.60
C THR A 72 5.75 9.46 -2.53
N LEU A 73 4.83 9.46 -3.50
CA LEU A 73 4.68 8.38 -4.46
C LEU A 73 5.94 8.21 -5.32
N THR A 74 6.45 9.30 -5.90
CA THR A 74 7.67 9.25 -6.71
C THR A 74 8.85 8.71 -5.90
N GLN A 75 9.02 9.18 -4.66
CA GLN A 75 10.09 8.69 -3.78
C GLN A 75 9.92 7.20 -3.45
N ALA A 76 8.71 6.74 -3.17
CA ALA A 76 8.43 5.34 -2.87
C ALA A 76 8.71 4.45 -4.09
N GLU A 77 8.23 4.83 -5.28
CA GLU A 77 8.48 4.10 -6.52
C GLU A 77 9.98 3.97 -6.83
N GLU A 78 10.76 5.03 -6.64
CA GLU A 78 12.23 4.97 -6.80
C GLU A 78 12.86 3.97 -5.83
N ALA A 79 12.46 4.01 -4.55
CA ALA A 79 12.97 3.10 -3.52
C ALA A 79 12.62 1.63 -3.80
N TYR A 80 11.41 1.35 -4.28
CA TYR A 80 11.00 -0.01 -4.66
C TYR A 80 11.66 -0.47 -5.96
N ARG A 81 11.82 0.42 -6.96
CA ARG A 81 12.50 0.12 -8.21
C ARG A 81 13.96 -0.29 -7.98
N ALA A 82 14.63 0.27 -6.99
CA ALA A 82 15.99 -0.12 -6.63
C ALA A 82 16.08 -1.50 -5.95
N ARG A 83 14.96 -2.07 -5.49
CA ARG A 83 14.89 -3.31 -4.71
C ARG A 83 14.27 -4.49 -5.46
N LEU A 84 13.48 -4.22 -6.50
CA LEU A 84 12.77 -5.19 -7.33
C LEU A 84 13.50 -5.46 -8.64
#